data_AF-A0A2V8QHK2-F1
#
_entry.id   AF-A0A2V8QHK2-F1
#
_cell.length_a   1.000
_cell.length_b   1.000
_cell.length_c   1.000
_cell.angle_alpha   90.00
_cell.angle_beta   90.00
_cell.angle_gamma   90.00
#
_symmetry.space_group_name_H-M   'P 1'
#
loop_
_entity.id
_entity.type
_entity.pdbx_description
1 polymer ?
#
loop_
_entity_poly.entity_id
_entity_poly.type
_entity_poly.pdbx_seq_one_letter_code
_entity_poly.pdbx_strand_id
1 'polypeptide(L)'
;EHFEQELEDAGGRVDSVNAYQTCSDDRHLAQIKALLAGGGIDCVSFTKPLAISEFAELCDTDDLARLLAGVTIAGRDEATRALAIEFGLAGTLRPLEPSVRALVNLIQALGN
;
A
#
# COMPACT_ATOMS: atom_id res chain seq x y z
N GLU A 1 14.67 13.87 -3.98
CA GLU A 1 15.41 14.78 -3.08
C GLU A 1 16.87 14.37 -2.91
N HIS A 2 17.21 13.16 -2.44
CA HIS A 2 18.64 12.79 -2.24
C HIS A 2 19.48 12.80 -3.53
N PHE A 3 18.91 12.35 -4.66
CA PHE A 3 19.63 12.25 -5.94
C PHE A 3 20.04 13.59 -6.55
N GLU A 4 19.23 14.63 -6.39
CA GLU A 4 19.53 15.98 -6.91
C GLU A 4 20.69 16.60 -6.13
N GLN A 5 20.66 16.45 -4.81
CA GLN A 5 21.73 16.86 -3.91
C GLN A 5 23.06 16.16 -4.25
N GLU A 6 23.03 14.84 -4.49
CA GLU A 6 24.22 14.07 -4.90
C GLU A 6 24.84 14.57 -6.21
N LEU A 7 24.02 15.01 -7.16
CA LEU A 7 24.49 15.58 -8.43
C LEU A 7 25.11 16.97 -8.26
N GLU A 8 24.54 17.81 -7.38
CA GLU A 8 25.11 19.12 -7.05
C GLU A 8 26.43 18.99 -6.28
N ASP A 9 26.50 18.07 -5.31
CA ASP A 9 27.70 17.78 -4.54
C ASP A 9 28.85 17.25 -5.42
N ALA A 10 28.51 16.58 -6.53
CA ALA A 10 29.46 16.17 -7.57
C ALA A 10 29.89 17.30 -8.53
N GLY A 11 29.43 18.53 -8.31
CA GLY A 11 29.74 19.71 -9.13
C GLY A 11 28.80 19.92 -10.33
N GLY A 12 27.71 19.16 -10.42
CA GLY A 12 26.64 19.40 -11.38
C GLY A 12 25.81 20.63 -10.99
N ARG A 13 25.14 21.23 -11.97
CA ARG A 13 24.06 22.18 -11.72
C ARG A 13 22.75 21.51 -12.06
N VAL A 14 21.83 21.44 -11.10
CA VAL A 14 20.52 20.79 -11.25
C VAL A 14 19.43 21.86 -11.24
N ASP A 15 18.53 21.81 -12.23
CA ASP A 15 17.34 22.67 -12.30
C ASP A 15 16.11 21.74 -12.41
N SER A 16 15.44 21.47 -11.29
CA SER A 16 14.30 20.54 -11.23
C SER A 16 12.98 21.21 -11.62
N VAL A 17 12.30 20.65 -12.60
CA VAL A 17 10.98 21.12 -13.06
C VAL A 17 9.93 20.04 -12.78
N ASN A 18 9.20 20.21 -11.67
CA ASN A 18 8.14 19.28 -11.28
C ASN A 18 6.88 19.51 -12.11
N ALA A 19 6.62 18.61 -13.07
CA ALA A 19 5.46 18.71 -13.96
C ALA A 19 4.17 18.14 -13.33
N TYR A 20 4.27 17.35 -12.27
CA TYR A 20 3.13 16.78 -11.54
C TYR A 20 3.52 16.46 -10.09
N GLN A 21 2.51 16.25 -9.26
CA GLN A 21 2.66 15.85 -7.87
C GLN A 21 1.58 14.83 -7.51
N THR A 22 1.91 13.94 -6.59
CA THR A 22 0.90 13.06 -5.97
C THR A 22 0.04 13.89 -5.02
N CYS A 23 -1.28 13.85 -5.21
CA CYS A 23 -2.24 14.50 -4.32
C CYS A 23 -3.22 13.46 -3.76
N SER A 24 -3.76 13.72 -2.58
CA SER A 24 -4.90 12.95 -2.06
C SER A 24 -6.16 13.23 -2.89
N ASP A 25 -7.06 12.24 -2.93
CA ASP A 25 -8.41 12.38 -3.47
C ASP A 25 -9.42 11.95 -2.41
N ASP A 26 -9.89 12.93 -1.63
CA ASP A 26 -10.74 12.70 -0.45
C ASP A 26 -12.06 12.01 -0.82
N ARG A 27 -12.56 12.22 -2.04
CA ARG A 27 -13.82 11.58 -2.49
C ARG A 27 -13.63 10.09 -2.75
N HIS A 28 -12.59 9.73 -3.49
CA HIS A 28 -12.27 8.31 -3.70
C HIS A 28 -11.89 7.62 -2.38
N LEU A 29 -11.18 8.31 -1.50
CA LEU A 29 -10.86 7.80 -0.17
C LEU A 29 -12.13 7.51 0.65
N ALA A 30 -13.09 8.44 0.67
CA ALA A 30 -14.37 8.23 1.36
C ALA A 30 -15.14 7.04 0.76
N GLN A 31 -15.15 6.88 -0.56
CA GLN A 31 -15.77 5.74 -1.22
C GLN A 31 -15.10 4.40 -0.83
N ILE A 32 -13.77 4.34 -0.82
CA ILE A 32 -13.02 3.15 -0.40
C ILE A 32 -13.31 2.81 1.06
N LYS A 33 -13.30 3.82 1.96
CA LYS A 33 -13.65 3.61 3.38
C LYS A 33 -15.06 3.05 3.54
N ALA A 34 -16.04 3.54 2.78
CA ALA A 34 -17.41 3.03 2.80
C ALA A 34 -17.51 1.59 2.29
N LEU A 35 -16.76 1.24 1.24
CA LEU A 35 -16.71 -0.14 0.72
C LEU A 35 -16.07 -1.10 1.72
N LEU A 36 -14.98 -0.71 2.38
CA LEU A 36 -14.32 -1.49 3.42
C LEU A 36 -15.26 -1.71 4.62
N ALA A 37 -15.86 -0.63 5.13
CA ALA A 37 -16.79 -0.70 6.26
C ALA A 37 -18.08 -1.50 5.93
N GLY A 38 -18.52 -1.44 4.67
CA GLY A 38 -19.68 -2.18 4.18
C GLY A 38 -19.41 -3.62 3.78
N GLY A 39 -18.15 -4.10 3.87
CA GLY A 39 -17.78 -5.46 3.46
C GLY A 39 -17.83 -5.70 1.94
N GLY A 40 -17.75 -4.64 1.13
CA GLY A 40 -17.70 -4.73 -0.34
C GLY A 40 -16.31 -5.04 -0.89
N ILE A 41 -15.31 -5.17 -0.03
CA ILE A 41 -13.92 -5.49 -0.38
C ILE A 41 -13.45 -6.62 0.54
N ASP A 42 -13.14 -7.76 -0.05
CA ASP A 42 -12.67 -8.96 0.67
C ASP A 42 -11.14 -9.04 0.75
N CYS A 43 -10.44 -8.33 -0.14
CA CYS A 43 -8.98 -8.39 -0.23
C CYS A 43 -8.38 -7.06 -0.70
N VAL A 44 -7.28 -6.65 -0.06
CA VAL A 44 -6.47 -5.49 -0.43
C VAL A 44 -5.04 -5.95 -0.68
N SER A 45 -4.45 -5.54 -1.81
CA SER A 45 -3.05 -5.82 -2.11
C SER A 45 -2.18 -4.57 -2.06
N PHE A 46 -1.05 -4.68 -1.36
CA PHE A 46 -0.03 -3.63 -1.30
C PHE A 46 1.20 -4.04 -2.13
N THR A 47 1.66 -3.11 -2.97
CA THR A 47 2.73 -3.36 -3.94
C THR A 47 4.13 -3.02 -3.41
N LYS A 48 4.19 -2.24 -2.34
CA LYS A 48 5.40 -1.81 -1.62
C LYS A 48 5.02 -1.56 -0.14
N PRO A 49 5.96 -1.70 0.81
CA PRO A 49 5.70 -1.40 2.22
C PRO A 49 5.19 0.04 2.44
N LEU A 50 5.81 1.03 1.79
CA LEU A 50 5.43 2.44 1.93
C LEU A 50 3.96 2.72 1.60
N ALA A 51 3.33 1.93 0.73
CA ALA A 51 1.92 2.08 0.40
C ALA A 51 0.99 1.75 1.58
N ILE A 52 1.42 0.90 2.52
CA ILE A 52 0.68 0.64 3.76
C ILE A 52 0.71 1.89 4.64
N SER A 53 1.88 2.48 4.84
CA SER A 53 2.05 3.70 5.63
C SER A 53 1.28 4.89 5.01
N GLU A 54 1.44 5.12 3.71
CA GLU A 54 0.69 6.14 2.96
C GLU A 54 -0.84 5.95 3.13
N PHE A 55 -1.32 4.70 3.05
CA PHE A 55 -2.74 4.41 3.24
C PHE A 55 -3.20 4.55 4.70
N ALA A 56 -2.35 4.23 5.67
CA ALA A 56 -2.61 4.41 7.09
C ALA A 56 -2.81 5.89 7.43
N GLU A 57 -1.93 6.76 6.91
CA GLU A 57 -1.99 8.21 7.08
C GLU A 57 -3.28 8.79 6.49
N LEU A 58 -3.70 8.33 5.31
CA LEU A 58 -4.98 8.71 4.71
C LEU A 58 -6.18 8.21 5.53
N CYS A 59 -6.03 7.05 6.19
CA CYS A 59 -7.11 6.43 6.93
C CYS A 59 -7.31 6.99 8.34
N ASP A 60 -6.41 7.85 8.82
CA ASP A 60 -6.20 8.16 10.23
C ASP A 60 -5.69 6.90 10.95
N THR A 61 -4.39 6.88 11.24
CA THR A 61 -3.59 5.67 11.52
C THR A 61 -4.18 4.76 12.60
N ASP A 62 -4.87 5.35 13.59
CA ASP A 62 -5.49 4.65 14.72
C ASP A 62 -6.64 3.71 14.32
N ASP A 63 -7.20 3.86 13.11
CA ASP A 63 -8.41 3.15 12.69
C ASP A 63 -8.17 2.11 11.59
N LEU A 64 -6.92 1.97 11.10
CA LEU A 64 -6.61 1.13 9.94
C LEU A 64 -6.90 -0.36 10.21
N ALA A 65 -6.51 -0.88 11.37
CA ALA A 65 -6.75 -2.27 11.75
C ALA A 65 -8.25 -2.58 11.88
N ARG A 66 -9.05 -1.61 12.35
CA ARG A 66 -10.51 -1.76 12.42
C ARG A 66 -11.15 -1.70 11.04
N LEU A 67 -10.70 -0.79 10.19
CA LEU A 67 -11.20 -0.62 8.83
C LEU A 67 -10.92 -1.84 7.95
N LEU A 68 -9.77 -2.49 8.16
CA LEU A 68 -9.37 -3.71 7.45
C LEU A 68 -9.71 -4.99 8.21
N ALA A 69 -10.49 -4.91 9.29
CA ALA A 69 -10.90 -6.09 10.04
C ALA A 69 -11.74 -7.02 9.15
N GLY A 70 -11.27 -8.26 8.98
CA GLY A 70 -11.92 -9.25 8.11
C GLY A 70 -11.57 -9.12 6.63
N VAL A 71 -10.75 -8.14 6.25
CA VAL A 71 -10.22 -8.00 4.89
C VAL A 71 -8.89 -8.75 4.80
N THR A 72 -8.72 -9.57 3.77
CA THR A 72 -7.45 -10.25 3.53
C THR A 72 -6.42 -9.27 2.99
N ILE A 73 -5.21 -9.27 3.54
CA ILE A 73 -4.13 -8.43 3.06
C ILE A 73 -3.16 -9.27 2.23
N ALA A 74 -2.85 -8.84 1.01
CA ALA A 74 -1.93 -9.53 0.10
C ALA A 74 -0.69 -8.68 -0.21
N GLY A 75 0.45 -9.04 0.34
CA GLY A 75 1.74 -8.41 0.07
C GLY A 75 2.48 -9.09 -1.07
N ARG A 76 3.18 -8.31 -1.90
CA ARG A 76 4.06 -8.88 -2.95
C ARG A 76 5.33 -9.52 -2.37
N ASP A 77 5.84 -8.97 -1.27
CA ASP A 77 7.12 -9.34 -0.67
C ASP A 77 7.03 -9.43 0.87
N GLU A 78 8.10 -9.95 1.49
CA GLU A 78 8.17 -10.16 2.94
C GLU A 78 8.18 -8.86 3.73
N ALA A 79 8.82 -7.82 3.19
CA ALA A 79 8.86 -6.51 3.84
C ALA A 79 7.45 -5.92 3.97
N THR A 80 6.63 -6.05 2.92
CA THR A 80 5.23 -5.61 2.93
C THR A 80 4.41 -6.41 3.94
N ARG A 81 4.65 -7.73 4.03
CA ARG A 81 3.98 -8.59 5.01
C ARG A 81 4.34 -8.22 6.45
N ALA A 82 5.62 -8.00 6.73
CA ALA A 82 6.09 -7.62 8.06
C ALA A 82 5.48 -6.30 8.52
N LEU A 83 5.48 -5.28 7.65
CA LEU A 83 4.90 -3.98 7.97
C LEU A 83 3.38 -4.06 8.20
N ALA A 84 2.65 -4.86 7.40
CA ALA A 84 1.21 -5.06 7.62
C ALA A 84 0.92 -5.63 9.02
N ILE A 85 1.76 -6.56 9.50
CA ILE A 85 1.64 -7.12 10.86
C ILE A 85 1.92 -6.04 11.92
N GLU A 86 2.89 -5.15 11.70
CA GLU A 86 3.17 -4.02 12.61
C GLU A 86 1.98 -3.07 12.75
N PHE A 87 1.21 -2.87 11.67
CA PHE A 87 -0.04 -2.11 11.69
C PHE A 87 -1.25 -2.90 12.24
N GLY A 88 -1.03 -4.09 12.81
CA GLY A 88 -2.08 -4.92 13.40
C GLY A 88 -2.98 -5.62 12.37
N LEU A 89 -2.55 -5.69 11.10
CA LEU A 89 -3.34 -6.31 10.03
C LEU A 89 -3.19 -7.83 10.06
N ALA A 90 -4.21 -8.50 10.57
CA ALA A 90 -4.30 -9.96 10.56
C ALA A 90 -4.50 -10.51 9.14
N GLY A 91 -4.09 -11.75 8.90
CA GLY A 91 -4.38 -12.43 7.63
C GLY A 91 -3.54 -11.97 6.43
N THR A 92 -2.31 -11.50 6.68
CA THR A 92 -1.42 -11.10 5.58
C THR A 92 -0.81 -12.30 4.87
N LEU A 93 -1.05 -12.38 3.56
CA LEU A 93 -0.61 -13.46 2.68
C LEU A 93 0.42 -12.95 1.68
N ARG A 94 1.25 -13.88 1.19
CA ARG A 94 2.27 -13.59 0.17
C ARG A 94 2.38 -14.75 -0.81
N PRO A 95 2.48 -14.48 -2.13
CA PRO A 95 2.87 -15.50 -3.08
C PRO A 95 4.34 -15.90 -2.88
N LEU A 96 4.70 -17.13 -3.31
CA LEU A 96 6.09 -17.60 -3.26
C LEU A 96 7.00 -16.72 -4.14
N GLU A 97 6.49 -16.32 -5.31
CA GLU A 97 7.16 -15.44 -6.28
C GLU A 97 6.48 -14.07 -6.38
N PRO A 98 7.25 -12.97 -6.53
CA PRO A 98 6.72 -11.61 -6.60
C PRO A 98 6.19 -11.26 -8.00
N SER A 99 5.26 -12.06 -8.53
CA SER A 99 4.63 -11.83 -9.83
C SER A 99 3.13 -11.53 -9.71
N VAL A 100 2.58 -10.76 -10.65
CA VAL A 100 1.13 -10.48 -10.71
C VAL A 100 0.34 -11.78 -10.82
N ARG A 101 0.82 -12.74 -11.61
CA ARG A 101 0.19 -14.06 -11.77
C ARG A 101 0.13 -14.83 -10.44
N ALA A 102 1.23 -14.85 -9.70
CA ALA A 102 1.27 -15.56 -8.43
C ALA A 102 0.34 -14.91 -7.38
N LEU A 103 0.23 -13.57 -7.39
CA LEU A 103 -0.73 -12.84 -6.57
C LEU A 103 -2.18 -13.19 -6.92
N VAL A 104 -2.52 -13.23 -8.21
CA VAL A 104 -3.88 -13.61 -8.67
C VAL A 104 -4.22 -15.03 -8.24
N ASN A 105 -3.30 -15.99 -8.43
CA ASN A 105 -3.52 -17.38 -8.01
C ASN A 105 -3.71 -17.50 -6.50
N LEU A 106 -2.95 -16.72 -5.71
CA LEU A 106 -3.11 -16.66 -4.26
C LEU A 106 -4.51 -16.16 -3.89
N ILE A 107 -4.98 -15.08 -4.51
CA ILE A 107 -6.32 -14.52 -4.24
C ILE A 107 -7.41 -15.51 -4.64
N GLN A 108 -7.28 -16.19 -5.78
CA GLN A 108 -8.23 -17.22 -6.22
C GLN A 108 -8.32 -18.39 -5.25
N ALA A 109 -7.21 -18.79 -4.63
CA ALA A 109 -7.20 -19.88 -3.65
C ALA A 109 -7.95 -19.54 -2.35
N LEU A 110 -8.22 -18.26 -2.07
CA LEU A 110 -8.96 -17.83 -0.88
C LEU A 110 -10.48 -17.85 -1.07
N GLY A 111 -10.95 -17.75 -2.30
CA GLY A 111 -12.38 -17.72 -2.62
C GLY A 111 -13.03 -19.10 -2.73
N ASN A 112 -12.28 -20.19 -2.50
CA ASN A 112 -12.76 -21.57 -2.54
C ASN A 112 -12.91 -22.17 -1.13
#